data_AF-A0A1D6N5N6-F1
#
_entry.id   AF-A0A1D6N5N6-F1
#
_cell.length_a   1.000
_cell.length_b   1.000
_cell.length_c   1.000
_cell.angle_alpha   90.00
_cell.angle_beta   90.00
_cell.angle_gamma   90.00
#
_symmetry.space_group_name_H-M   'P 1'
#
loop_
_entity.id
_entity.type
_entity.pdbx_description
1 polymer ?
#
loop_
_entity_poly.entity_id
_entity_poly.type
_entity_poly.pdbx_seq_one_letter_code
_entity_poly.pdbx_strand_id
1 'polypeptide(L)'
;MLTAISEERDKLRKEHATESDQSGMEKTIRELESIIHELKELISHKDTELNIMNERLNLETRKVKSLEREGDQLRSQVALLESKLGHGDYSASSTKVLRMMNTLGVDNEAKQTIEVLQAELKKTKERLQAVEELKGQTDPGTVVDANIAEKLAQLKNQIATLEKREERYKAVFAERISVFRKACCSLFGYKIVMNDQQQSNGIPVTRFILQSVYAQSDDEKLEFDYESGSTNIVVNDYTSQQEIARQVDIYIRRTNSIPAFTANLTMESFNKRSIC
;
A
#
# COMPACT_ATOMS: atom_id res chain seq x y z
N MET A 1 -12.98 -82.26 -72.03
CA MET A 1 -12.18 -81.15 -72.60
C MET A 1 -12.70 -79.79 -72.15
N LEU A 2 -14.02 -79.52 -72.23
CA LEU A 2 -14.62 -78.25 -71.76
C LEU A 2 -14.54 -78.01 -70.24
N THR A 3 -14.62 -79.06 -69.40
CA THR A 3 -14.54 -78.94 -67.92
C THR A 3 -13.15 -78.53 -67.42
N ALA A 4 -12.09 -79.15 -67.96
CA ALA A 4 -10.70 -78.79 -67.60
C ALA A 4 -10.35 -77.34 -67.97
N ILE A 5 -10.84 -76.86 -69.12
CA ILE A 5 -10.65 -75.46 -69.54
C ILE A 5 -11.40 -74.48 -68.61
N SER A 6 -12.56 -74.88 -68.09
CA SER A 6 -13.32 -74.07 -67.12
C SER A 6 -12.61 -73.97 -65.76
N GLU A 7 -12.09 -75.10 -65.25
CA GLU A 7 -11.35 -75.13 -63.98
C GLU A 7 -10.06 -74.32 -64.05
N GLU A 8 -9.33 -74.42 -65.17
CA GLU A 8 -8.09 -73.67 -65.38
C GLU A 8 -8.35 -72.16 -65.52
N ARG A 9 -9.47 -71.78 -66.15
CA ARG A 9 -9.93 -70.39 -66.20
C ARG A 9 -10.30 -69.83 -64.82
N ASP A 10 -11.00 -70.61 -63.99
CA ASP A 10 -11.39 -70.17 -62.65
C ASP A 10 -10.18 -70.05 -61.72
N LYS A 11 -9.18 -70.92 -61.89
CA LYS A 11 -7.92 -70.87 -61.14
C LYS A 11 -7.11 -69.61 -61.50
N LEU A 12 -6.94 -69.32 -62.79
CA LEU A 12 -6.29 -68.09 -63.28
C LEU A 12 -7.02 -66.81 -62.80
N ARG A 13 -8.36 -66.84 -62.77
CA ARG A 13 -9.15 -65.70 -62.29
C ARG A 13 -8.97 -65.47 -60.78
N LYS A 14 -8.81 -66.55 -60.01
CA LYS A 14 -8.58 -66.48 -58.57
C LYS A 14 -7.16 -66.03 -58.24
N GLU A 15 -6.15 -66.51 -58.98
CA GLU A 15 -4.75 -66.07 -58.88
C GLU A 15 -4.61 -64.57 -59.20
N HIS A 16 -5.24 -64.10 -60.28
CA HIS A 16 -5.23 -62.69 -60.66
C HIS A 16 -5.96 -61.79 -59.64
N ALA A 17 -7.02 -62.30 -58.99
CA ALA A 17 -7.70 -61.58 -57.92
C ALA A 17 -6.82 -61.47 -56.66
N THR A 18 -6.12 -62.56 -56.29
CA THR A 18 -5.19 -62.53 -55.15
C THR A 18 -3.95 -61.66 -55.39
N GLU A 19 -3.42 -61.63 -56.63
CA GLU A 19 -2.31 -60.75 -57.00
C GLU A 19 -2.73 -59.27 -56.99
N SER A 20 -3.96 -58.97 -57.41
CA SER A 20 -4.51 -57.61 -57.34
C SER A 20 -4.67 -57.13 -55.90
N ASP A 21 -5.18 -57.99 -55.01
CA ASP A 21 -5.33 -57.66 -53.59
C ASP A 21 -3.97 -57.53 -52.87
N GLN A 22 -2.99 -58.38 -53.21
CA GLN A 22 -1.61 -58.24 -52.72
C GLN A 22 -0.97 -56.93 -53.17
N SER A 23 -1.13 -56.55 -54.45
CA SER A 23 -0.62 -55.27 -54.97
C SER A 23 -1.25 -54.07 -54.25
N GLY A 24 -2.55 -54.14 -53.92
CA GLY A 24 -3.24 -53.14 -53.13
C GLY A 24 -2.67 -53.01 -51.72
N MET A 25 -2.52 -54.14 -51.02
CA MET A 25 -1.98 -54.19 -49.66
C MET A 25 -0.53 -53.67 -49.60
N GLU A 26 0.31 -54.01 -50.58
CA GLU A 26 1.68 -53.49 -50.67
C GLU A 26 1.73 -51.97 -50.88
N LYS A 27 0.80 -51.38 -51.63
CA LYS A 27 0.72 -49.92 -51.77
C LYS A 27 0.37 -49.26 -50.44
N THR A 28 -0.60 -49.80 -49.72
CA THR A 28 -0.98 -49.28 -48.40
C THR A 28 0.16 -49.42 -47.39
N ILE A 29 0.91 -50.54 -47.41
CA ILE A 29 2.09 -50.73 -46.56
C ILE A 29 3.14 -49.65 -46.85
N ARG A 30 3.46 -49.40 -48.13
CA ARG A 30 4.41 -48.36 -48.54
C ARG A 30 3.97 -46.96 -48.10
N GLU A 31 2.68 -46.64 -48.21
CA GLU A 31 2.12 -45.37 -47.73
C GLU A 31 2.25 -45.23 -46.20
N LEU A 32 1.91 -46.27 -45.45
CA LEU A 32 2.05 -46.28 -43.99
C LEU A 32 3.52 -46.18 -43.56
N GLU A 33 4.44 -46.85 -44.25
CA GLU A 33 5.88 -46.76 -44.01
C GLU A 33 6.40 -45.33 -44.25
N SER A 34 5.93 -44.65 -45.31
CA SER A 34 6.24 -43.24 -45.56
C SER A 34 5.75 -42.34 -44.44
N ILE A 35 4.49 -42.49 -44.01
CA ILE A 35 3.91 -41.70 -42.91
C ILE A 35 4.67 -41.95 -41.60
N ILE A 36 5.01 -43.20 -41.29
CA ILE A 36 5.80 -43.54 -40.09
C ILE A 36 7.18 -42.88 -40.15
N HIS A 37 7.81 -42.85 -41.32
CA HIS A 37 9.11 -42.19 -41.49
C HIS A 37 8.99 -40.67 -41.26
N GLU A 38 8.00 -40.02 -41.86
CA GLU A 38 7.73 -38.59 -41.67
C GLU A 38 7.43 -38.25 -40.21
N LEU A 39 6.63 -39.06 -39.52
CA LEU A 39 6.33 -38.88 -38.09
C LEU A 39 7.59 -39.04 -37.22
N LYS A 40 8.50 -39.97 -37.56
CA LYS A 40 9.77 -40.13 -36.83
C LYS A 40 10.67 -38.91 -36.99
N GLU A 41 10.78 -38.35 -38.20
CA GLU A 41 11.54 -37.12 -38.44
C GLU A 41 10.92 -35.93 -37.69
N LEU A 42 9.59 -35.81 -37.69
CA LEU A 42 8.90 -34.77 -36.93
C LEU A 42 9.15 -34.90 -35.41
N ILE A 43 9.08 -36.11 -34.86
CA ILE A 43 9.37 -36.37 -33.44
C ILE A 43 10.82 -36.00 -33.12
N SER A 44 11.78 -36.46 -33.94
CA SER A 44 13.20 -36.13 -33.79
C SER A 44 13.43 -34.61 -33.78
N HIS A 45 12.81 -33.89 -34.72
CA HIS A 45 12.89 -32.43 -34.76
C HIS A 45 12.29 -31.80 -33.50
N LYS A 46 11.12 -32.24 -33.05
CA LYS A 46 10.48 -31.72 -31.83
C LYS A 46 11.29 -32.00 -30.57
N ASP A 47 11.94 -33.16 -30.48
CA ASP A 47 12.84 -33.50 -29.37
C ASP A 47 14.06 -32.55 -29.35
N THR A 48 14.62 -32.21 -30.52
CA THR A 48 15.71 -31.22 -30.58
C THR A 48 15.26 -29.82 -30.13
N GLU A 49 14.07 -29.37 -30.54
CA GLU A 49 13.52 -28.09 -30.12
C GLU A 49 13.26 -28.06 -28.60
N LEU A 50 12.70 -29.13 -28.05
CA LEU A 50 12.45 -29.27 -26.61
C LEU A 50 13.74 -29.23 -25.80
N ASN A 51 14.81 -29.90 -26.28
CA ASN A 51 16.10 -29.88 -25.60
C ASN A 51 16.70 -28.48 -25.55
N ILE A 52 16.68 -27.74 -26.67
CA ILE A 52 17.15 -26.34 -26.72
C ILE A 52 16.32 -25.45 -25.78
N MET A 53 15.00 -25.62 -25.77
CA MET A 53 14.12 -24.85 -24.90
C MET A 53 14.40 -25.15 -23.41
N ASN A 54 14.62 -26.42 -23.07
CA ASN A 54 14.94 -26.85 -21.72
C ASN A 54 16.31 -26.29 -21.26
N GLU A 55 17.32 -26.28 -22.11
CA GLU A 55 18.61 -25.66 -21.80
C GLU A 55 18.46 -24.16 -21.54
N ARG A 56 17.69 -23.44 -22.37
CA ARG A 56 17.41 -22.02 -22.18
C ARG A 56 16.66 -21.76 -20.88
N LEU A 57 15.66 -22.59 -20.56
CA LEU A 57 14.90 -22.52 -19.31
C LEU A 57 15.80 -22.73 -18.09
N ASN A 58 16.72 -23.69 -18.16
CA ASN A 58 17.71 -23.94 -17.10
C ASN A 58 18.65 -22.74 -16.89
N LEU A 59 19.06 -22.09 -17.98
CA LEU A 59 19.92 -20.90 -17.94
C LEU A 59 19.21 -19.72 -17.28
N GLU A 60 17.97 -19.44 -17.68
CA GLU A 60 17.15 -18.41 -17.04
C GLU A 60 16.85 -18.72 -15.58
N THR A 61 16.58 -19.98 -15.23
CA THR A 61 16.38 -20.40 -13.84
C THR A 61 17.60 -20.12 -12.97
N ARG A 62 18.81 -20.35 -13.49
CA ARG A 62 20.06 -20.01 -12.78
C ARG A 62 20.23 -18.50 -12.61
N LYS A 63 19.88 -17.73 -13.64
CA LYS A 63 19.95 -16.27 -13.62
C LYS A 63 18.99 -15.67 -12.59
N VAL A 64 17.75 -16.15 -12.54
CA VAL A 64 16.75 -15.74 -11.53
C VAL A 64 17.29 -15.99 -10.12
N LYS A 65 17.81 -17.20 -9.85
CA LYS A 65 18.41 -17.52 -8.54
C LYS A 65 19.60 -16.64 -8.18
N SER A 66 20.39 -16.20 -9.18
CA SER A 66 21.49 -15.27 -8.94
C SER A 66 20.99 -13.88 -8.56
N LEU A 67 20.00 -13.38 -9.28
CA LEU A 67 19.39 -12.07 -9.02
C LEU A 67 18.63 -12.03 -7.69
N GLU A 68 17.99 -13.12 -7.29
CA GLU A 68 17.33 -13.24 -5.98
C GLU A 68 18.34 -13.07 -4.84
N ARG A 69 19.50 -13.74 -4.92
CA ARG A 69 20.58 -13.63 -3.92
C ARG A 69 21.16 -12.22 -3.86
N GLU A 70 21.37 -11.59 -5.02
CA GLU A 70 21.82 -10.20 -5.09
C GLU A 70 20.78 -9.26 -4.46
N GLY A 71 19.49 -9.50 -4.72
CA GLY A 71 18.39 -8.78 -4.08
C GLY A 71 18.39 -8.91 -2.55
N ASP A 72 18.63 -10.11 -2.00
CA ASP A 72 18.77 -10.33 -0.56
C ASP A 72 19.98 -9.60 0.03
N GLN A 73 21.11 -9.61 -0.68
CA GLN A 73 22.32 -8.89 -0.28
C GLN A 73 22.11 -7.37 -0.28
N LEU A 74 21.42 -6.84 -1.29
CA LEU A 74 21.10 -5.41 -1.36
C LEU A 74 20.11 -5.00 -0.27
N ARG A 75 19.07 -5.79 0.00
CA ARG A 75 18.14 -5.56 1.12
C ARG A 75 18.88 -5.50 2.45
N SER A 76 19.82 -6.41 2.67
CA SER A 76 20.65 -6.43 3.89
C SER A 76 21.54 -5.19 4.02
N GLN A 77 22.12 -4.73 2.90
CA GLN A 77 22.94 -3.51 2.87
C GLN A 77 22.09 -2.24 3.13
N VAL A 78 20.89 -2.17 2.56
CA VAL A 78 19.96 -1.05 2.81
C VAL A 78 19.59 -0.99 4.28
N ALA A 79 19.20 -2.10 4.90
CA ALA A 79 18.85 -2.13 6.33
C ALA A 79 20.01 -1.65 7.23
N LEU A 80 21.26 -2.04 6.90
CA LEU A 80 22.44 -1.56 7.62
C LEU A 80 22.67 -0.06 7.43
N LEU A 81 22.53 0.45 6.20
CA LEU A 81 22.71 1.87 5.91
C LEU A 81 21.61 2.73 6.54
N GLU A 82 20.36 2.27 6.53
CA GLU A 82 19.23 2.93 7.20
C GLU A 82 19.46 3.00 8.72
N SER A 83 19.93 1.92 9.34
CA SER A 83 20.31 1.92 10.75
C SER A 83 21.41 2.96 11.03
N LYS A 84 22.48 2.98 10.22
CA LYS A 84 23.58 3.94 10.38
C LYS A 84 23.10 5.39 10.22
N LEU A 85 22.28 5.65 9.20
CA LEU A 85 21.70 6.97 8.97
C LEU A 85 20.80 7.41 10.13
N GLY A 86 19.99 6.49 10.68
CA GLY A 86 19.15 6.76 11.86
C GLY A 86 19.93 7.12 13.13
N HIS A 87 21.18 6.66 13.25
CA HIS A 87 22.09 7.03 14.34
C HIS A 87 22.90 8.30 14.06
N GLY A 88 22.76 8.87 12.85
CA GLY A 88 23.50 10.06 12.43
C GLY A 88 24.94 9.76 11.99
N ASP A 89 25.26 8.53 11.60
CA ASP A 89 26.54 8.22 10.97
C ASP A 89 26.68 9.00 9.66
N TYR A 90 27.85 9.61 9.45
CA TYR A 90 28.16 10.34 8.23
C TYR A 90 29.56 9.98 7.74
N SER A 91 29.75 10.06 6.42
CA SER A 91 31.08 9.91 5.85
C SER A 91 31.86 11.21 5.96
N ALA A 92 32.98 11.19 6.68
CA ALA A 92 33.87 12.34 6.82
C ALA A 92 34.54 12.76 5.50
N SER A 93 34.54 11.90 4.47
CA SER A 93 35.08 12.23 3.14
C SER A 93 34.11 13.06 2.29
N SER A 94 32.80 12.96 2.51
CA SER A 94 31.78 13.67 1.73
C SER A 94 31.07 14.76 2.52
N THR A 95 30.98 14.63 3.84
CA THR A 95 30.15 15.47 4.69
C THR A 95 30.95 16.04 5.85
N LYS A 96 30.96 17.38 5.95
CA LYS A 96 31.57 18.10 7.08
C LYS A 96 30.47 18.56 8.03
N VAL A 97 30.39 17.93 9.21
CA VAL A 97 29.43 18.30 10.25
C VAL A 97 30.01 19.45 11.07
N LEU A 98 29.34 20.60 11.04
CA LEU A 98 29.70 21.78 11.83
C LEU A 98 28.67 21.98 12.93
N ARG A 99 29.13 22.17 14.16
CA ARG A 99 28.30 22.60 15.28
C ARG A 99 28.65 24.06 15.60
N MET A 100 27.64 24.89 15.75
CA MET A 100 27.82 26.25 16.25
C MET A 100 28.21 26.18 17.74
N MET A 101 29.45 26.54 18.06
CA MET A 101 30.00 26.54 19.43
C MET A 101 29.62 27.78 20.25
N ASN A 102 28.84 28.69 19.68
CA ASN A 102 28.26 29.79 20.44
C ASN A 102 26.93 29.30 21.01
N THR A 103 26.98 28.74 22.22
CA THR A 103 25.79 28.36 22.99
C THR A 103 24.98 29.63 23.27
N LEU A 104 24.07 29.95 22.35
CA LEU A 104 23.01 30.92 22.58
C LEU A 104 22.21 30.46 23.80
N GLY A 105 22.29 31.23 24.89
CA GLY A 105 21.30 31.25 25.96
C GLY A 105 21.27 30.02 26.85
N VAL A 106 20.97 28.83 26.33
CA VAL A 106 20.34 27.75 27.12
C VAL A 106 21.19 27.25 28.29
N ASP A 107 22.49 27.00 28.12
CA ASP A 107 23.34 26.58 29.25
C ASP A 107 23.61 27.72 30.24
N ASN A 108 23.59 28.97 29.78
CA ASN A 108 23.86 30.15 30.61
C ASN A 108 22.58 30.63 31.32
N GLU A 109 21.43 30.55 30.66
CA GLU A 109 20.09 30.83 31.17
C GLU A 109 19.66 29.75 32.16
N ALA A 110 19.93 28.46 31.88
CA ALA A 110 19.68 27.41 32.86
C ALA A 110 20.56 27.59 34.10
N LYS A 111 21.85 27.92 33.93
CA LYS A 111 22.76 28.23 35.05
C LYS A 111 22.32 29.49 35.81
N GLN A 112 21.98 30.57 35.13
CA GLN A 112 21.47 31.80 35.75
C GLN A 112 20.14 31.55 36.46
N THR A 113 19.25 30.76 35.88
CA THR A 113 17.97 30.39 36.52
C THR A 113 18.21 29.56 37.77
N ILE A 114 19.15 28.61 37.72
CA ILE A 114 19.56 27.84 38.90
C ILE A 114 20.15 28.76 39.98
N GLU A 115 21.01 29.71 39.61
CA GLU A 115 21.61 30.68 40.56
C GLU A 115 20.55 31.62 41.16
N VAL A 116 19.61 32.12 40.36
CA VAL A 116 18.49 32.96 40.82
C VAL A 116 17.61 32.17 41.78
N LEU A 117 17.23 30.93 41.43
CA LEU A 117 16.42 30.07 42.29
C LEU A 117 17.14 29.71 43.60
N GLN A 118 18.46 29.50 43.56
CA GLN A 118 19.26 29.28 44.77
C GLN A 118 19.31 30.52 45.67
N ALA A 119 19.44 31.71 45.08
CA ALA A 119 19.39 32.97 45.83
C ALA A 119 17.99 33.23 46.43
N GLU A 120 16.92 32.93 45.69
CA GLU A 120 15.55 33.01 46.18
C GLU A 120 15.25 32.00 47.28
N LEU A 121 15.74 30.77 47.17
CA LEU A 121 15.63 29.77 48.24
C LEU A 121 16.37 30.22 49.50
N LYS A 122 17.58 30.77 49.37
CA LYS A 122 18.33 31.30 50.51
C LYS A 122 17.58 32.46 51.18
N LYS A 123 17.09 33.41 50.39
CA LYS A 123 16.30 34.56 50.88
C LYS A 123 14.98 34.13 51.53
N THR A 124 14.32 33.12 50.98
CA THR A 124 13.07 32.58 51.53
C THR A 124 13.35 31.81 52.82
N LYS A 125 14.48 31.10 52.91
CA LYS A 125 14.92 30.42 54.13
C LYS A 125 15.28 31.41 55.24
N GLU A 126 15.98 32.50 54.91
CA GLU A 126 16.26 33.60 55.85
C GLU A 126 14.97 34.30 56.31
N ARG A 127 14.02 34.53 55.39
CA ARG A 127 12.69 35.07 55.73
C ARG A 127 11.87 34.10 56.57
N LEU A 128 11.92 32.80 56.29
CA LEU A 128 11.23 31.78 57.07
C LEU A 128 11.82 31.70 58.47
N GLN A 129 13.15 31.78 58.61
CA GLN A 129 13.82 31.83 59.90
C GLN A 129 13.46 33.11 60.67
N ALA A 130 13.45 34.27 60.01
CA ALA A 130 12.98 35.52 60.61
C ALA A 130 11.49 35.45 60.98
N VAL A 131 10.66 34.77 60.19
CA VAL A 131 9.24 34.53 60.48
C VAL A 131 9.09 33.52 61.62
N GLU A 132 9.91 32.48 61.73
CA GLU A 132 9.91 31.57 62.87
C GLU A 132 10.35 32.26 64.16
N GLU A 133 11.32 33.20 64.07
CA GLU A 133 11.71 34.09 65.16
C GLU A 133 10.60 35.11 65.50
N LEU A 134 9.83 35.57 64.51
CA LEU A 134 8.68 36.48 64.69
C LEU A 134 7.36 35.75 65.01
N LYS A 135 7.26 34.42 64.83
CA LYS A 135 6.10 33.58 65.17
C LYS A 135 5.96 33.36 66.67
N GLY A 136 6.73 34.10 67.48
CA GLY A 136 6.33 34.44 68.84
C GLY A 136 5.14 35.41 68.90
N GLN A 137 4.83 36.19 67.85
CA GLN A 137 3.78 37.22 67.88
C GLN A 137 3.15 37.51 66.49
N THR A 138 1.92 37.01 66.31
CA THR A 138 0.78 37.59 65.55
C THR A 138 0.75 37.60 64.00
N ASP A 139 -0.43 37.19 63.48
CA ASP A 139 -0.98 37.20 62.10
C ASP A 139 -0.91 38.54 61.33
N PRO A 140 -0.85 38.54 59.98
CA PRO A 140 -2.06 38.88 59.19
C PRO A 140 -2.18 38.26 57.77
N GLY A 141 -3.30 37.57 57.49
CA GLY A 141 -3.62 36.90 56.21
C GLY A 141 -4.54 37.64 55.23
N THR A 142 -4.93 38.89 55.45
CA THR A 142 -6.14 39.44 54.77
C THR A 142 -5.90 40.19 53.44
N VAL A 143 -4.66 40.57 53.09
CA VAL A 143 -4.38 41.37 51.87
C VAL A 143 -3.96 40.49 50.68
N VAL A 144 -3.44 39.29 50.94
CA VAL A 144 -2.97 38.36 49.90
C VAL A 144 -4.17 37.68 49.20
N ASP A 145 -5.24 37.40 49.95
CA ASP A 145 -6.44 36.71 49.44
C ASP A 145 -7.23 37.51 48.39
N ALA A 146 -7.32 38.83 48.54
CA ALA A 146 -8.07 39.66 47.58
C ALA A 146 -7.38 39.73 46.20
N ASN A 147 -6.05 39.86 46.18
CA ASN A 147 -5.27 39.90 44.94
C ASN A 147 -5.24 38.52 44.25
N ILE A 148 -5.19 37.43 45.03
CA ILE A 148 -5.30 36.07 44.49
C ILE A 148 -6.69 35.83 43.92
N ALA A 149 -7.76 36.24 44.62
CA ALA A 149 -9.13 36.08 44.14
C ALA A 149 -9.39 36.87 42.84
N GLU A 150 -8.85 38.09 42.73
CA GLU A 150 -8.92 38.90 41.51
C GLU A 150 -8.21 38.24 40.33
N LYS A 151 -6.97 37.75 40.53
CA LYS A 151 -6.24 37.01 39.49
C LYS A 151 -6.95 35.72 39.08
N LEU A 152 -7.55 35.02 40.03
CA LEU A 152 -8.30 33.78 39.77
C LEU A 152 -9.56 34.08 38.93
N ALA A 153 -10.26 35.17 39.21
CA ALA A 153 -11.39 35.63 38.39
C ALA A 153 -10.94 36.05 36.98
N GLN A 154 -9.81 36.76 36.85
CA GLN A 154 -9.24 37.11 35.55
C GLN A 154 -8.85 35.87 34.73
N LEU A 155 -8.18 34.89 35.35
CA LEU A 155 -7.80 33.64 34.69
C LEU A 155 -9.01 32.82 34.26
N LYS A 156 -10.06 32.73 35.11
CA LYS A 156 -11.33 32.09 34.73
C LYS A 156 -11.99 32.75 33.53
N ASN A 157 -11.99 34.08 33.47
CA ASN A 157 -12.52 34.81 32.31
C ASN A 157 -11.68 34.59 31.05
N GLN A 158 -10.35 34.50 31.18
CA GLN A 158 -9.47 34.16 30.06
C GLN A 158 -9.72 32.74 29.55
N ILE A 159 -9.85 31.76 30.43
CA ILE A 159 -10.20 30.38 30.08
C ILE A 159 -11.53 30.33 29.33
N ALA A 160 -12.58 30.95 29.89
CA ALA A 160 -13.90 30.99 29.23
C ALA A 160 -13.86 31.66 27.85
N THR A 161 -13.02 32.69 27.68
CA THR A 161 -12.83 33.36 26.39
C THR A 161 -12.10 32.46 25.39
N LEU A 162 -11.06 31.75 25.84
CA LEU A 162 -10.31 30.81 25.02
C LEU A 162 -11.17 29.62 24.59
N GLU A 163 -11.93 29.02 25.52
CA GLU A 163 -12.87 27.93 25.23
C GLU A 163 -13.93 28.35 24.21
N LYS A 164 -14.53 29.55 24.38
CA LYS A 164 -15.49 30.09 23.40
C LYS A 164 -14.88 30.32 22.03
N ARG A 165 -13.60 30.70 21.97
CA ARG A 165 -12.86 30.89 20.71
C ARG A 165 -12.53 29.55 20.06
N GLU A 166 -12.12 28.56 20.84
CA GLU A 166 -11.88 27.19 20.38
C GLU A 166 -13.15 26.58 19.78
N GLU A 167 -14.28 26.72 20.47
CA GLU A 167 -15.57 26.21 19.98
C GLU A 167 -15.98 26.88 18.66
N ARG A 168 -15.76 28.19 18.55
CA ARG A 168 -15.96 28.91 17.29
C ARG A 168 -15.05 28.39 16.18
N TYR A 169 -13.79 28.07 16.48
CA TYR A 169 -12.88 27.51 15.49
C TYR A 169 -13.29 26.11 15.04
N LYS A 170 -13.70 25.22 15.95
CA LYS A 170 -14.25 23.91 15.61
C LYS A 170 -15.49 24.03 14.72
N ALA A 171 -16.40 24.94 15.05
CA ALA A 171 -17.60 25.19 14.26
C ALA A 171 -17.28 25.68 12.84
N VAL A 172 -16.39 26.68 12.71
CA VAL A 172 -15.96 27.19 11.39
C VAL A 172 -15.24 26.10 10.59
N PHE A 173 -14.38 25.29 11.23
CA PHE A 173 -13.69 24.20 10.57
C PHE A 173 -14.70 23.14 10.06
N ALA A 174 -15.63 22.71 10.90
CA ALA A 174 -16.68 21.76 10.52
C ALA A 174 -17.53 22.28 9.36
N GLU A 175 -17.90 23.56 9.37
CA GLU A 175 -18.62 24.22 8.28
C GLU A 175 -17.81 24.19 6.97
N ARG A 176 -16.52 24.58 7.03
CA ARG A 176 -15.64 24.59 5.84
C ARG A 176 -15.43 23.20 5.26
N ILE A 177 -15.21 22.19 6.10
CA ILE A 177 -15.09 20.79 5.66
C ILE A 177 -16.41 20.28 5.07
N SER A 178 -17.56 20.66 5.63
CA SER A 178 -18.87 20.30 5.07
C SER A 178 -19.06 20.88 3.66
N VAL A 179 -18.73 22.17 3.47
CA VAL A 179 -18.79 22.83 2.14
C VAL A 179 -17.86 22.13 1.15
N PHE A 180 -16.62 21.84 1.56
CA PHE A 180 -15.67 21.13 0.72
C PHE A 180 -16.17 19.73 0.29
N ARG A 181 -16.68 18.93 1.24
CA ARG A 181 -17.23 17.59 0.94
C ARG A 181 -18.43 17.66 0.00
N LYS A 182 -19.32 18.66 0.17
CA LYS A 182 -20.45 18.90 -0.74
C LYS A 182 -19.96 19.26 -2.15
N ALA A 183 -18.94 20.11 -2.25
CA ALA A 183 -18.33 20.46 -3.54
C ALA A 183 -17.71 19.22 -4.21
N CYS A 184 -16.93 18.41 -3.49
CA CYS A 184 -16.36 17.16 -4.03
C CYS A 184 -17.45 16.19 -4.50
N CYS A 185 -18.53 16.05 -3.75
CA CYS A 185 -19.67 15.23 -4.14
C CYS A 185 -20.30 15.72 -5.45
N SER A 186 -20.50 17.03 -5.60
CA SER A 186 -21.07 17.61 -6.81
C SER A 186 -20.13 17.58 -8.02
N LEU A 187 -18.82 17.72 -7.80
CA LEU A 187 -17.83 17.80 -8.88
C LEU A 187 -17.37 16.43 -9.37
N PHE A 188 -17.16 15.49 -8.45
CA PHE A 188 -16.55 14.19 -8.73
C PHE A 188 -17.53 13.01 -8.59
N GLY A 189 -18.72 13.24 -8.05
CA GLY A 189 -19.71 12.19 -7.85
C GLY A 189 -19.43 11.27 -6.65
N TYR A 190 -18.61 11.69 -5.69
CA TYR A 190 -18.30 10.90 -4.50
C TYR A 190 -18.54 11.68 -3.21
N LYS A 191 -19.29 11.07 -2.29
CA LYS A 191 -19.38 11.49 -0.90
C LYS A 191 -18.17 10.95 -0.13
N ILE A 192 -17.34 11.86 0.36
CA ILE A 192 -16.08 11.54 1.05
C ILE A 192 -16.29 11.66 2.57
N VAL A 193 -16.01 10.58 3.30
CA VAL A 193 -15.99 10.53 4.76
C VAL A 193 -14.59 10.16 5.23
N MET A 194 -14.15 10.76 6.33
CA MET A 194 -12.87 10.47 6.97
C MET A 194 -13.15 9.85 8.33
N ASN A 195 -12.54 8.70 8.60
CA ASN A 195 -12.56 8.01 9.88
C ASN A 195 -11.13 7.75 10.33
N ASP A 196 -10.84 8.05 11.59
CA ASP A 196 -9.58 7.61 12.19
C ASP A 196 -9.71 6.13 12.53
N GLN A 197 -8.75 5.34 12.07
CA GLN A 197 -8.65 3.92 12.35
C GLN A 197 -7.27 3.63 12.92
N GLN A 198 -7.16 2.57 13.69
CA GLN A 198 -5.87 2.07 14.16
C GLN A 198 -5.62 0.76 13.44
N GLN A 199 -4.53 0.67 12.69
CA GLN A 199 -4.13 -0.58 12.06
C GLN A 199 -3.81 -1.61 13.16
N SER A 200 -3.83 -2.90 12.81
CA SER A 200 -3.52 -4.02 13.71
C SER A 200 -2.10 -3.98 14.32
N ASN A 201 -1.22 -3.14 13.78
CA ASN A 201 0.13 -2.86 14.28
C ASN A 201 0.20 -1.66 15.26
N GLY A 202 -0.93 -1.03 15.59
CA GLY A 202 -1.01 0.13 16.49
C GLY A 202 -0.74 1.49 15.83
N ILE A 203 -0.42 1.53 14.54
CA ILE A 203 -0.15 2.78 13.80
C ILE A 203 -1.47 3.49 13.49
N PRO A 204 -1.60 4.80 13.80
CA PRO A 204 -2.79 5.57 13.44
C PRO A 204 -2.82 5.74 11.92
N VAL A 205 -3.92 5.31 11.31
CA VAL A 205 -4.17 5.47 9.87
C VAL A 205 -5.44 6.27 9.66
N THR A 206 -5.41 7.20 8.70
CA THR A 206 -6.61 7.92 8.31
C THR A 206 -7.30 7.16 7.19
N ARG A 207 -8.51 6.65 7.46
CA ARG A 207 -9.32 5.97 6.45
C ARG A 207 -10.27 6.95 5.76
N PHE A 208 -10.21 7.00 4.44
CA PHE A 208 -11.14 7.71 3.58
C PHE A 208 -12.13 6.74 2.95
N ILE A 209 -13.42 7.04 3.12
CA ILE A 209 -14.52 6.28 2.54
C ILE A 209 -15.13 7.12 1.43
N LEU A 210 -15.13 6.57 0.22
CA LEU A 210 -15.72 7.16 -0.97
C LEU A 210 -16.99 6.37 -1.32
N GLN A 211 -18.14 7.03 -1.20
CA GLN A 211 -19.42 6.47 -1.64
C GLN A 211 -19.87 7.19 -2.91
N SER A 212 -20.11 6.44 -3.99
CA SER A 212 -20.59 7.01 -5.26
C SER A 212 -21.99 7.59 -5.08
N VAL A 213 -22.29 8.72 -5.71
CA VAL A 213 -23.67 9.26 -5.78
C VAL A 213 -24.62 8.35 -6.56
N TYR A 214 -24.07 7.42 -7.35
CA TYR A 214 -24.82 6.43 -8.10
C TYR A 214 -24.93 5.08 -7.38
N ALA A 215 -24.37 4.96 -6.18
CA ALA A 215 -24.43 3.73 -5.38
C ALA A 215 -25.89 3.28 -5.17
N GLN A 216 -26.12 1.97 -5.29
CA GLN A 216 -27.46 1.39 -5.11
C GLN A 216 -27.72 0.97 -3.65
N SER A 217 -26.64 0.74 -2.88
CA SER A 217 -26.69 0.38 -1.47
C SER A 217 -25.60 1.10 -0.67
N ASP A 218 -25.75 1.12 0.66
CA ASP A 218 -24.74 1.69 1.57
C ASP A 218 -23.46 0.84 1.65
N ASP A 219 -23.48 -0.37 1.10
CA ASP A 219 -22.35 -1.29 1.07
C ASP A 219 -21.41 -1.01 -0.13
N GLU A 220 -21.89 -0.28 -1.15
CA GLU A 220 -21.10 0.14 -2.32
C GLU A 220 -20.20 1.33 -2.01
N LYS A 221 -19.21 1.07 -1.15
CA LYS A 221 -18.23 2.06 -0.69
C LYS A 221 -16.81 1.60 -0.98
N LEU A 222 -15.98 2.54 -1.42
CA LEU A 222 -14.54 2.34 -1.56
C LEU A 222 -13.85 2.84 -0.30
N GLU A 223 -12.94 2.04 0.24
CA GLU A 223 -12.17 2.40 1.43
C GLU A 223 -10.70 2.55 1.06
N PHE A 224 -10.08 3.64 1.52
CA PHE A 224 -8.68 3.94 1.29
C PHE A 224 -7.99 4.30 2.59
N ASP A 225 -6.87 3.66 2.87
CA ASP A 225 -6.00 4.01 3.99
C ASP A 225 -4.93 5.00 3.52
N TYR A 226 -4.87 6.16 4.18
CA TYR A 226 -3.88 7.19 3.96
C TYR A 226 -2.82 7.15 5.06
N GLU A 227 -1.58 6.89 4.66
CA GLU A 227 -0.44 6.78 5.56
C GLU A 227 0.78 7.46 4.93
N SER A 228 1.35 8.46 5.61
CA SER A 228 2.62 9.10 5.24
C SER A 228 2.71 9.55 3.76
N GLY A 229 1.60 10.03 3.19
CA GLY A 229 1.53 10.48 1.79
C GLY A 229 1.21 9.38 0.77
N SER A 230 1.13 8.12 1.20
CA SER A 230 0.66 7.00 0.39
C SER A 230 -0.83 6.73 0.63
N THR A 231 -1.56 6.40 -0.44
CA THR A 231 -2.99 6.05 -0.37
C THR A 231 -3.19 4.64 -0.91
N ASN A 232 -3.65 3.72 -0.07
CA ASN A 232 -3.83 2.31 -0.41
C ASN A 232 -5.30 1.93 -0.36
N ILE A 233 -5.77 1.16 -1.36
CA ILE A 233 -7.15 0.64 -1.34
C ILE A 233 -7.28 -0.51 -0.34
N VAL A 234 -8.34 -0.47 0.46
CA VAL A 234 -8.70 -1.51 1.42
C VAL A 234 -9.69 -2.46 0.76
N VAL A 235 -9.44 -3.77 0.91
CA VAL A 235 -10.32 -4.81 0.38
C VAL A 235 -11.53 -4.96 1.31
N ASN A 236 -12.72 -4.84 0.75
CA ASN A 236 -14.02 -5.04 1.38
C ASN A 236 -14.94 -5.85 0.43
N ASP A 237 -16.18 -6.13 0.84
CA ASP A 237 -17.10 -6.94 0.05
C ASP A 237 -17.38 -6.35 -1.34
N TYR A 238 -17.50 -5.02 -1.44
CA TYR A 238 -17.73 -4.33 -2.71
C TYR A 238 -16.53 -4.41 -3.65
N THR A 239 -15.33 -4.12 -3.15
CA THR A 239 -14.08 -4.18 -3.95
C THR A 239 -13.66 -5.61 -4.28
N SER A 240 -14.19 -6.60 -3.55
CA SER A 240 -13.99 -8.03 -3.83
C SER A 240 -14.88 -8.56 -4.96
N GLN A 241 -15.90 -7.81 -5.38
CA GLN A 241 -16.72 -8.19 -6.53
C GLN A 241 -15.87 -8.25 -7.80
N GLN A 242 -16.11 -9.25 -8.65
CA GLN A 242 -15.26 -9.56 -9.80
C GLN A 242 -15.04 -8.37 -10.75
N GLU A 243 -16.09 -7.58 -11.00
CA GLU A 243 -16.03 -6.40 -11.88
C GLU A 243 -15.12 -5.31 -11.30
N ILE A 244 -15.30 -5.00 -10.01
CA ILE A 244 -14.54 -3.96 -9.31
C ILE A 244 -13.10 -4.40 -9.07
N ALA A 245 -12.90 -5.65 -8.63
CA ALA A 245 -11.57 -6.23 -8.41
C ALA A 245 -10.70 -6.18 -9.67
N ARG A 246 -11.28 -6.44 -10.86
CA ARG A 246 -10.58 -6.32 -12.14
C ARG A 246 -10.16 -4.87 -12.41
N GLN A 247 -11.02 -3.90 -12.13
CA GLN A 247 -10.69 -2.47 -12.28
C GLN A 247 -9.60 -2.03 -11.30
N VAL A 248 -9.63 -2.52 -10.05
CA VAL A 248 -8.59 -2.27 -9.06
C VAL A 248 -7.25 -2.82 -9.52
N ASP A 249 -7.19 -4.05 -10.08
CA ASP A 249 -5.95 -4.59 -10.63
C ASP A 249 -5.38 -3.71 -11.75
N ILE A 250 -6.22 -3.32 -12.70
CA ILE A 250 -5.81 -2.51 -13.86
C ILE A 250 -5.36 -1.12 -13.41
N TYR A 251 -6.23 -0.37 -12.73
CA TYR A 251 -6.00 1.04 -12.49
C TYR A 251 -5.13 1.32 -11.28
N ILE A 252 -5.29 0.56 -10.19
CA ILE A 252 -4.53 0.79 -8.96
C ILE A 252 -3.22 -0.01 -9.00
N ARG A 253 -3.24 -1.32 -9.26
CA ARG A 253 -2.02 -2.14 -9.18
C ARG A 253 -1.07 -1.94 -10.37
N ARG A 254 -1.59 -1.86 -11.60
CA ARG A 254 -0.74 -1.71 -12.81
C ARG A 254 -0.41 -0.27 -13.15
N THR A 255 -1.38 0.64 -13.05
CA THR A 255 -1.17 2.05 -13.45
C THR A 255 -0.98 3.02 -12.29
N ASN A 256 -1.13 2.57 -11.04
CA ASN A 256 -0.99 3.39 -9.84
C ASN A 256 -1.80 4.71 -9.89
N SER A 257 -3.03 4.65 -10.41
CA SER A 257 -3.87 5.81 -10.65
C SER A 257 -5.27 5.63 -10.06
N ILE A 258 -5.43 6.11 -8.83
CA ILE A 258 -6.74 6.22 -8.17
C ILE A 258 -7.69 7.13 -8.97
N PRO A 259 -7.27 8.28 -9.53
CA PRO A 259 -8.16 9.12 -10.34
C PRO A 259 -8.70 8.41 -11.59
N ALA A 260 -7.88 7.59 -12.27
CA ALA A 260 -8.34 6.82 -13.42
C ALA A 260 -9.36 5.76 -13.01
N PHE A 261 -9.11 5.07 -11.89
CA PHE A 261 -10.04 4.09 -11.31
C PHE A 261 -11.40 4.71 -10.99
N THR A 262 -11.41 5.80 -10.21
CA THR A 262 -12.66 6.42 -9.75
C THR A 262 -13.43 7.06 -10.91
N ALA A 263 -12.75 7.64 -11.90
CA ALA A 263 -13.40 8.16 -13.10
C ALA A 263 -14.09 7.06 -13.92
N ASN A 264 -13.41 5.93 -14.14
CA ASN A 264 -14.00 4.79 -14.86
C ASN A 264 -15.21 4.22 -14.11
N LEU A 265 -15.08 4.04 -12.79
CA LEU A 265 -16.17 3.55 -11.96
C LEU A 265 -17.39 4.49 -11.96
N THR A 266 -17.16 5.81 -11.94
CA THR A 266 -18.23 6.81 -12.05
C THR A 266 -18.96 6.69 -13.37
N MET A 267 -18.23 6.57 -14.49
CA MET A 267 -18.82 6.41 -15.82
C MET A 267 -19.65 5.13 -15.92
N GLU A 268 -19.13 4.01 -15.42
CA GLU A 268 -19.84 2.74 -15.45
C GLU A 268 -21.11 2.75 -14.58
N SER A 269 -21.01 3.29 -13.37
CA SER A 269 -22.15 3.42 -12.45
C SER A 269 -23.24 4.34 -13.03
N PHE A 270 -22.83 5.44 -13.67
CA PHE A 270 -23.75 6.34 -14.37
C PHE A 270 -24.45 5.63 -15.54
N ASN A 271 -23.72 4.86 -16.35
CA ASN A 271 -24.28 4.12 -17.46
C ASN A 271 -25.27 3.04 -16.98
N LYS A 272 -24.91 2.26 -15.95
CA LYS A 272 -25.80 1.26 -15.34
C LYS A 272 -27.12 1.90 -14.87
N ARG A 273 -27.06 3.11 -14.31
CA ARG A 273 -28.24 3.86 -13.87
C ARG A 273 -29.03 4.52 -14.99
N SER A 274 -28.38 4.94 -16.08
CA SER A 274 -29.03 5.60 -17.22
C SER A 274 -29.70 4.63 -18.19
N ILE A 275 -29.33 3.35 -18.14
CA ILE A 275 -29.85 2.29 -19.00
C ILE A 275 -30.99 1.50 -18.30
N CYS A 276 -31.24 1.73 -17.01
CA CYS A 276 -32.37 1.19 -16.26
C CYS A 276 -33.54 2.17 -16.19
#